data_AF-A0A0B9G581-F1
#
_entry.id   AF-A0A0B9G581-F1
#
_cell.length_a   1.000
_cell.length_b   1.000
_cell.length_c   1.000
_cell.angle_alpha   90.00
_cell.angle_beta   90.00
_cell.angle_gamma   90.00
#
_symmetry.space_group_name_H-M   'P 1'
#
loop_
_entity.id
_entity.type
_entity.pdbx_description
1 polymer ?
#
loop_
_entity_poly.entity_id
_entity_poly.type
_entity_poly.pdbx_seq_one_letter_code
_entity_poly.pdbx_strand_id
1 'polypeptide(L)'
;MTHEDKTQLWQERLQHQKDSDLTIAAWCEQHQIAQPQFYYWQKKLTVSSCEPASVMVPISMPSSSVTLVIETPGGYRVSINDTSTIVLLPQVMKCLP
;
A
#
# COMPACT_ATOMS: atom_id res chain seq x y z
N MET A 1 18.75 35.29 3.98
CA MET A 1 19.05 33.91 3.58
C MET A 1 18.01 33.49 2.56
N THR A 2 18.45 33.27 1.32
CA THR A 2 17.64 33.10 0.11
C THR A 2 16.86 31.78 0.16
N HIS A 3 15.69 31.72 -0.48
CA HIS A 3 14.77 30.57 -0.42
C HIS A 3 15.38 29.24 -0.94
N GLU A 4 16.41 29.34 -1.79
CA GLU A 4 17.16 28.19 -2.34
C GLU A 4 18.00 27.46 -1.28
N ASP A 5 18.59 28.18 -0.33
CA ASP A 5 19.48 27.63 0.70
C ASP A 5 18.76 26.64 1.62
N LYS A 6 17.50 26.96 1.96
CA LYS A 6 16.65 26.09 2.78
C LYS A 6 16.30 24.81 2.05
N THR A 7 16.08 24.87 0.74
CA THR A 7 15.73 23.70 -0.08
C THR A 7 16.87 22.68 -0.09
N GLN A 8 18.10 23.14 -0.30
CA GLN A 8 19.29 22.28 -0.27
C GLN A 8 19.53 21.66 1.10
N LEU A 9 19.40 22.45 2.17
CA LEU A 9 19.52 21.95 3.54
C LEU A 9 18.52 20.82 3.86
N TRP A 10 17.28 20.95 3.40
CA TRP A 10 16.26 19.92 3.61
C TRP A 10 16.47 18.68 2.74
N GLN A 11 17.01 18.84 1.54
CA GLN A 11 17.37 17.71 0.68
C GLN A 11 18.49 16.87 1.32
N GLU A 12 19.53 17.52 1.85
CA GLU A 12 20.62 16.85 2.56
C GLU A 12 20.10 16.10 3.80
N ARG A 13 19.24 16.75 4.60
CA ARG A 13 18.59 16.13 5.76
C ARG A 13 17.76 14.89 5.42
N LEU A 14 16.98 14.94 4.34
CA LEU A 14 16.21 13.79 3.87
C LEU A 14 17.13 12.65 3.42
N GLN A 15 18.26 12.97 2.78
CA GLN A 15 19.25 11.97 2.39
C GLN A 15 19.92 11.34 3.61
N HIS A 16 20.27 12.14 4.62
CA HIS A 16 20.81 11.67 5.90
C HIS A 16 19.81 10.79 6.67
N GLN A 17 18.52 11.12 6.63
CA GLN A 17 17.48 10.28 7.23
C GLN A 17 17.39 8.91 6.53
N LYS A 18 17.48 8.88 5.20
CA LYS A 18 17.51 7.63 4.42
C LYS A 18 18.75 6.79 4.70
N ASP A 19 19.91 7.42 4.77
CA ASP A 19 21.19 6.76 5.07
C ASP A 19 21.23 6.19 6.50
N SER A 20 20.57 6.88 7.44
CA SER A 20 20.53 6.45 8.83
C SER A 20 19.62 5.23 9.06
N ASP A 21 18.80 4.80 8.10
CA ASP A 21 17.82 3.69 8.20
C ASP A 21 16.85 3.81 9.40
N LEU A 22 16.77 4.99 10.03
CA LEU A 22 15.92 5.29 11.16
C LEU A 22 14.52 5.70 10.69
N THR A 23 13.50 5.37 11.49
CA THR A 23 12.15 5.88 11.24
C THR A 23 12.15 7.41 11.29
N ILE A 24 11.28 8.03 10.49
CA ILE A 24 11.15 9.51 10.42
C ILE A 24 10.92 10.11 11.81
N ALA A 25 10.15 9.43 12.67
CA ALA A 25 9.89 9.86 14.03
C ALA A 25 11.17 9.90 14.88
N ALA A 26 11.92 8.79 14.93
CA ALA A 26 13.16 8.69 15.70
C ALA A 26 14.22 9.69 15.21
N TRP A 27 14.32 9.87 13.89
CA TRP A 27 15.25 10.84 13.29
C TRP A 27 14.84 12.29 13.62
N CYS A 28 13.55 12.61 13.57
CA CYS A 28 13.04 13.93 13.97
C CYS A 28 13.30 14.21 15.47
N GLU A 29 13.15 13.21 16.34
CA GLU A 29 13.44 13.33 17.77
C GLU A 29 14.93 13.59 18.03
N GLN A 30 15.82 12.83 17.39
CA GLN A 30 17.27 12.97 17.54
C GLN A 30 17.77 14.34 17.03
N HIS A 31 17.23 14.82 15.92
CA HIS A 31 17.65 16.08 15.30
C HIS A 31 16.83 17.29 15.77
N GLN A 32 15.95 17.12 16.76
CA GLN A 32 15.04 18.16 17.29
C GLN A 32 14.25 18.88 16.18
N ILE A 33 13.78 18.12 15.20
CA ILE A 33 12.99 18.62 14.08
C ILE A 33 11.52 18.30 14.36
N ALA A 34 10.65 19.28 14.12
CA ALA A 34 9.22 19.03 14.15
C ALA A 34 8.83 18.08 13.01
N GLN A 35 8.28 16.91 13.36
CA GLN A 35 7.68 15.96 12.41
C GLN A 35 6.81 16.63 11.33
N PRO A 36 5.87 17.54 11.64
CA PRO A 36 5.06 18.19 10.60
C PRO A 36 5.89 19.00 9.60
N GLN A 37 7.00 19.59 10.06
CA GLN A 37 7.92 20.33 9.20
C GLN A 37 8.68 19.37 8.28
N PHE A 38 9.09 18.21 8.78
CA PHE A 38 9.71 17.17 7.97
C PHE A 38 8.78 16.69 6.85
N TYR A 39 7.54 16.33 7.17
CA TYR A 39 6.54 15.92 6.16
C TYR A 39 6.24 17.03 5.14
N TYR A 40 6.17 18.28 5.60
CA TYR A 40 5.99 19.43 4.72
C TYR A 40 7.12 19.54 3.69
N TRP A 41 8.39 19.46 4.13
CA TRP A 41 9.54 19.56 3.24
C TRP A 41 9.70 18.33 2.35
N GLN A 42 9.46 17.14 2.86
CA GLN A 42 9.43 15.91 2.06
C GLN A 42 8.42 16.03 0.91
N LYS A 43 7.18 16.45 1.22
CA LYS A 43 6.13 16.66 0.21
C LYS A 43 6.53 17.77 -0.77
N LYS A 44 7.01 18.90 -0.27
CA LYS A 44 7.44 20.03 -1.12
C LYS A 44 8.54 19.63 -2.09
N LEU A 45 9.57 18.92 -1.63
CA LEU A 45 10.71 18.48 -2.46
C LEU A 45 10.32 17.37 -3.44
N THR A 46 9.38 16.50 -3.06
CA THR A 46 8.86 15.44 -3.96
C THR A 46 7.98 16.02 -5.07
N VAL A 47 7.13 17.01 -4.73
CA VAL A 47 6.24 17.70 -5.68
C VAL A 47 7.03 18.68 -6.58
N SER A 48 8.14 19.25 -6.13
CA SER A 48 9.01 20.03 -7.02
C SER A 48 9.73 19.18 -8.08
N SER A 49 9.91 17.89 -7.83
CA SER A 49 10.51 16.95 -8.81
C SER A 49 9.47 16.26 -9.71
N CYS A 50 8.19 16.36 -9.37
CA CYS A 50 7.12 15.68 -10.09
C CYS A 50 5.90 16.59 -10.04
N GLU A 51 5.53 17.17 -11.19
CA GLU A 51 4.18 17.69 -11.41
C GLU A 51 3.15 16.76 -10.76
N PRO A 52 2.01 17.27 -10.24
CA PRO A 52 1.05 16.50 -9.48
C PRO A 52 0.35 15.47 -10.36
N ALA A 53 1.05 14.41 -10.73
CA ALA A 53 0.47 13.15 -11.08
C ALA A 53 -0.10 12.62 -9.78
N SER A 54 -1.40 12.82 -9.58
CA SER A 54 -2.23 11.93 -8.79
C SER A 54 -1.72 10.51 -9.06
N VAL A 55 -0.96 9.95 -8.12
CA VAL A 55 -0.45 8.59 -8.25
C VAL A 55 -1.67 7.70 -8.09
N MET A 56 -2.31 7.39 -9.22
CA MET A 56 -3.15 6.21 -9.34
C MET A 56 -2.22 5.03 -9.08
N VAL A 57 -2.19 4.58 -7.83
CA VAL A 57 -1.62 3.27 -7.52
C VAL A 57 -2.46 2.26 -8.30
N PRO A 58 -1.89 1.53 -9.28
CA PRO A 58 -2.63 0.48 -9.93
C PRO A 58 -2.92 -0.58 -8.86
N ILE A 59 -4.17 -0.63 -8.40
CA ILE A 59 -4.66 -1.82 -7.72
C ILE A 59 -4.53 -2.92 -8.76
N SER A 60 -3.58 -3.84 -8.54
CA SER A 60 -3.58 -5.10 -9.26
C SER A 60 -4.91 -5.76 -8.94
N MET A 61 -5.86 -5.65 -9.86
CA MET A 61 -7.05 -6.50 -9.83
C MET A 61 -6.50 -7.93 -9.81
N PRO A 62 -6.80 -8.75 -8.79
CA PRO A 62 -6.55 -10.17 -8.94
C PRO A 62 -7.31 -10.55 -10.20
N SER A 63 -6.57 -11.02 -11.21
CA SER A 63 -7.13 -11.57 -12.45
C SER A 63 -8.37 -12.36 -12.07
N SER A 64 -9.53 -11.99 -12.62
CA SER A 64 -10.82 -12.56 -12.25
C SER A 64 -10.82 -14.07 -12.45
N SER A 65 -10.33 -14.81 -11.47
CA SER A 65 -10.57 -16.23 -11.35
C SER A 65 -12.03 -16.33 -10.99
N VAL A 66 -12.84 -16.67 -11.98
CA VAL A 66 -14.28 -16.87 -11.84
C VAL A 66 -14.48 -17.86 -10.72
N THR A 67 -14.80 -17.35 -9.53
CA THR A 67 -15.02 -18.17 -8.36
C THR A 67 -16.51 -18.45 -8.32
N LEU A 68 -16.90 -19.66 -8.70
CA LEU A 68 -18.28 -20.10 -8.61
C LEU A 68 -18.65 -20.25 -7.14
N VAL A 69 -19.56 -19.42 -6.66
CA VAL A 69 -20.07 -19.47 -5.27
C VAL A 69 -21.46 -20.08 -5.29
N ILE A 70 -21.65 -21.16 -4.52
CA ILE A 70 -22.91 -21.88 -4.38
C ILE A 70 -23.38 -21.76 -2.94
N GLU A 71 -24.61 -21.29 -2.77
CA GLU A 71 -25.28 -21.19 -1.48
C GLU A 71 -26.36 -22.26 -1.42
N THR A 72 -26.25 -23.15 -0.44
CA THR A 72 -27.23 -24.21 -0.22
C THR A 72 -28.32 -23.74 0.75
N PRO A 73 -29.56 -24.26 0.64
CA PRO A 73 -30.65 -23.90 1.57
C PRO A 73 -30.36 -24.28 3.03
N GLY A 74 -29.35 -25.14 3.28
CA GLY A 74 -28.83 -25.44 4.62
C GLY A 74 -27.86 -24.39 5.19
N GLY A 75 -27.62 -23.28 4.48
CA GLY A 75 -26.76 -22.18 4.94
C GLY A 75 -25.28 -22.35 4.62
N TYR A 76 -24.89 -23.40 3.91
CA TYR A 76 -23.50 -23.61 3.50
C TYR A 76 -23.18 -22.85 2.23
N ARG A 77 -22.04 -22.17 2.22
CA ARG A 77 -21.47 -21.46 1.06
C ARG A 77 -20.22 -22.19 0.59
N VAL A 78 -20.22 -22.64 -0.66
CA VAL A 78 -19.10 -23.35 -1.30
C VAL A 78 -18.53 -22.44 -2.40
N SER A 79 -17.23 -22.15 -2.34
CA SER A 79 -16.53 -21.33 -3.33
C SER A 79 -15.54 -22.18 -4.11
N ILE A 80 -15.68 -22.21 -5.44
CA ILE A 80 -14.87 -23.02 -6.35
C ILE A 80 -14.05 -22.11 -7.24
N ASN A 81 -12.72 -22.20 -7.13
CA ASN A 81 -11.79 -21.36 -7.89
C ASN A 81 -11.20 -22.07 -9.13
N ASP A 82 -11.38 -23.39 -9.24
CA ASP A 82 -10.85 -24.19 -10.34
C ASP A 82 -11.94 -25.10 -10.93
N THR A 83 -12.10 -25.05 -12.26
CA THR A 83 -13.16 -25.79 -12.98
C THR A 83 -12.99 -27.30 -12.85
N SER A 84 -11.79 -27.81 -12.60
CA SER A 84 -11.55 -29.25 -12.43
C SER A 84 -12.12 -29.76 -11.11
N THR A 85 -12.26 -28.91 -10.10
CA THR A 85 -12.84 -29.28 -8.80
C THR A 85 -14.38 -29.33 -8.81
N ILE A 86 -15.01 -28.81 -9.88
CA ILE A 86 -16.47 -28.87 -10.05
C ILE A 86 -17.00 -30.32 -10.12
N VAL A 87 -16.17 -31.28 -10.56
CA VAL A 87 -16.56 -32.69 -10.65
C VAL A 87 -16.76 -33.34 -9.29
N LEU A 88 -16.16 -32.76 -8.24
CA LEU A 88 -16.27 -33.23 -6.85
C LEU A 88 -17.47 -32.62 -6.12
N LEU A 89 -18.08 -31.57 -6.69
CA LEU A 89 -19.26 -30.89 -6.14
C LEU A 89 -20.41 -31.84 -5.76
N PRO A 90 -20.83 -32.81 -6.59
CA PRO A 90 -21.91 -33.73 -6.21
C PRO A 90 -21.54 -34.64 -5.03
N GLN A 91 -20.25 -34.87 -4.74
CA GLN A 91 -19.82 -35.63 -3.56
C GLN A 91 -19.84 -34.75 -2.32
N VAL A 92 -19.40 -33.49 -2.44
CA VAL A 92 -19.44 -32.50 -1.35
C VAL A 92 -20.90 -32.22 -0.95
N MET A 93 -21.80 -32.06 -1.91
CA MET A 93 -23.24 -31.88 -1.66
C MET A 93 -23.89 -33.05 -0.93
N LYS A 94 -23.38 -34.28 -1.10
CA LYS A 94 -23.86 -35.47 -0.37
C LYS A 94 -23.32 -35.58 1.05
N CYS A 95 -22.19 -34.93 1.34
CA CYS A 95 -21.56 -34.92 2.67
C CYS A 95 -21.97 -33.70 3.51
N LEU A 96 -22.64 -32.72 2.90
CA LEU A 96 -23.24 -31.60 3.61
C LEU A 96 -24.49 -32.11 4.37
N PRO A 97 -24.61 -31.78 5.66
CA PRO A 97 -25.65 -32.33 6.54
C PRO A 97 -27.05 -31.80 6.21
#